data_AF-U2FBU6-F1
#
_entry.id   AF-U2FBU6-F1
#
_cell.length_a   1.000
_cell.length_b   1.000
_cell.length_c   1.000
_cell.angle_alpha   90.00
_cell.angle_beta   90.00
_cell.angle_gamma   90.00
#
_symmetry.space_group_name_H-M   'P 1'
#
loop_
_entity.id
_entity.type
_entity.pdbx_description
1 polymer ?
#
loop_
_entity_poly.entity_id
_entity_poly.type
_entity_poly.pdbx_seq_one_letter_code
_entity_poly.pdbx_strand_id
1 'polypeptide(L)'
;MKDVFRSGDSSKKFKIAEGQWYRYAPSYVSPAYHLLEGFPFIQEPPSGDLQERVLIRHHDYDQCFQSVQLLQWNSQVKFNVTVYRNLPTTRDSIMTS
;
A
#
# COMPACT_ATOMS: atom_id res chain seq x y z
N MET A 1 8.39 -17.04 -9.17
CA MET A 1 8.99 -15.80 -8.62
C MET A 1 10.51 -15.88 -8.56
N LYS A 2 11.07 -17.09 -8.45
CA LYS A 2 12.52 -17.35 -8.46
C LYS A 2 13.30 -16.68 -9.60
N ASP A 3 12.68 -16.49 -10.77
CA ASP A 3 13.32 -15.86 -11.94
C ASP A 3 13.54 -14.34 -11.76
N VAL A 4 12.90 -13.72 -10.76
CA VAL A 4 13.01 -12.27 -10.47
C VAL A 4 13.66 -12.00 -9.12
N PHE A 5 13.41 -12.85 -8.12
CA PHE A 5 13.90 -12.66 -6.75
C PHE A 5 14.73 -13.86 -6.29
N ARG A 6 15.85 -13.60 -5.61
CA ARG A 6 16.80 -14.64 -5.16
C ARG A 6 16.16 -15.73 -4.28
N SER A 7 15.33 -15.33 -3.31
CA SER A 7 14.56 -16.23 -2.43
C SER A 7 13.11 -16.45 -2.90
N GLY A 8 12.80 -16.09 -4.16
CA GLY A 8 11.45 -16.21 -4.70
C GLY A 8 10.99 -17.65 -4.85
N ASP A 9 9.73 -17.94 -4.49
CA ASP A 9 9.13 -19.26 -4.65
C ASP A 9 9.03 -19.65 -6.15
N SER A 10 9.54 -20.84 -6.49
CA SER A 10 9.54 -21.39 -7.85
C SER A 10 8.16 -21.90 -8.28
N SER A 11 7.30 -22.27 -7.34
CA SER A 11 5.93 -22.73 -7.63
C SER A 11 5.02 -21.59 -8.09
N LYS A 12 5.33 -20.36 -7.68
CA LYS A 12 4.51 -19.17 -7.97
C LYS A 12 4.83 -18.59 -9.34
N LYS A 13 3.90 -18.78 -10.28
CA LYS A 13 4.00 -18.32 -11.67
C LYS A 13 3.19 -17.03 -11.90
N PHE A 14 3.54 -16.31 -12.95
CA PHE A 14 2.79 -15.20 -13.52
C PHE A 14 3.18 -15.07 -15.00
N LYS A 15 2.32 -14.46 -15.82
CA LYS A 15 2.59 -14.25 -17.25
C LYS A 15 3.16 -12.85 -17.48
N ILE A 16 4.15 -12.75 -18.35
CA ILE A 16 4.71 -11.48 -18.84
C ILE A 16 4.72 -11.47 -20.36
N ALA A 17 4.75 -10.29 -20.96
CA ALA A 17 4.95 -10.15 -22.40
C ALA A 17 6.42 -10.43 -22.77
N GLU A 18 6.63 -10.94 -23.98
CA GLU A 18 7.97 -11.15 -24.53
C GLU A 18 8.76 -9.84 -24.63
N GLY A 19 10.03 -9.89 -24.24
CA GLY A 19 10.92 -8.73 -24.25
C GLY A 19 10.56 -7.66 -23.21
N GLN A 20 9.71 -7.96 -22.22
CA GLN A 20 9.31 -6.98 -21.21
C GLN A 20 10.50 -6.42 -20.41
N TRP A 21 11.55 -7.22 -20.20
CA TRP A 21 12.79 -6.82 -19.55
C TRP A 21 13.62 -5.78 -20.33
N TYR A 22 13.35 -5.58 -21.63
CA TYR A 22 13.98 -4.50 -22.42
C TYR A 22 13.22 -3.18 -22.36
N ARG A 23 11.97 -3.19 -21.88
CA ARG A 23 11.11 -1.99 -21.85
C ARG A 23 11.23 -1.21 -20.55
N TYR A 24 11.53 -1.89 -19.44
CA TYR A 24 11.61 -1.30 -18.11
C TYR A 24 12.77 -1.87 -17.31
N ALA A 25 13.50 -0.99 -16.62
CA ALA A 25 14.53 -1.37 -15.66
C ALA A 25 13.95 -1.34 -14.22
N PRO A 26 14.20 -2.37 -13.39
CA PRO A 26 13.80 -2.34 -11.99
C PRO A 26 14.67 -1.37 -11.19
N SER A 27 14.14 -0.85 -10.08
CA SER A 27 14.94 -0.17 -9.07
C SER A 27 15.95 -1.14 -8.45
N TYR A 28 17.15 -0.65 -8.12
CA TYR A 28 18.21 -1.44 -7.48
C TYR A 28 18.44 -0.95 -6.05
N VAL A 29 18.55 -1.91 -5.11
CA VAL A 29 18.95 -1.68 -3.72
C VAL A 29 20.13 -2.60 -3.42
N SER A 30 21.19 -2.05 -2.80
CA SER A 30 22.35 -2.83 -2.43
C SER A 30 21.98 -3.89 -1.36
N PRO A 31 22.48 -5.14 -1.46
CA PRO A 31 22.23 -6.18 -0.45
C PRO A 31 22.63 -5.78 0.98
N ALA A 32 23.49 -4.78 1.15
CA ALA A 32 23.86 -4.24 2.46
C ALA A 32 22.65 -3.70 3.25
N TYR A 33 21.60 -3.25 2.57
CA TYR A 33 20.38 -2.76 3.21
C TYR A 33 19.42 -3.87 3.66
N HIS A 34 19.64 -5.12 3.26
CA HIS A 34 18.75 -6.24 3.62
C HIS A 34 18.74 -6.55 5.13
N LEU A 35 19.80 -6.15 5.84
CA LEU A 35 19.93 -6.35 7.29
C LEU A 35 19.63 -5.08 8.10
N LEU A 36 19.19 -4.00 7.44
CA LEU A 36 18.94 -2.70 8.08
C LEU A 36 17.43 -2.44 8.19
N GLU A 37 16.98 -2.11 9.40
CA GLU A 37 15.62 -1.61 9.64
C GLU A 37 15.53 -0.09 9.39
N GLY A 38 14.30 0.45 9.29
CA GLY A 38 14.07 1.88 9.06
C GLY A 38 13.98 2.32 7.59
N PHE A 39 14.21 1.42 6.63
CA PHE A 39 14.04 1.71 5.19
C PHE A 39 12.75 1.09 4.64
N PRO A 40 11.94 1.83 3.86
CA PRO A 40 10.67 1.36 3.30
C PRO A 40 10.87 0.47 2.07
N PHE A 41 11.71 -0.56 2.20
CA PHE A 41 11.96 -1.57 1.18
C PHE A 41 11.26 -2.87 1.56
N ILE A 42 10.82 -3.60 0.54
CA ILE A 42 10.32 -4.96 0.71
C ILE A 42 11.53 -5.86 0.97
N GLN A 43 11.67 -6.36 2.20
CA GLN A 43 12.81 -7.22 2.58
C GLN A 43 12.67 -8.64 2.05
N GLU A 44 11.45 -9.19 2.12
CA GLU A 44 11.14 -10.55 1.68
C GLU A 44 10.37 -10.54 0.37
N PRO A 45 10.66 -11.46 -0.58
CA PRO A 45 9.92 -11.53 -1.82
C PRO A 45 8.40 -11.68 -1.57
N PRO A 46 7.55 -11.04 -2.37
CA PRO A 46 6.10 -11.22 -2.27
C PRO A 46 5.72 -12.71 -2.34
N SER A 47 5.02 -13.18 -1.31
CA SER A 47 4.57 -14.57 -1.14
C SER A 47 3.06 -14.67 -1.26
N GLY A 48 2.54 -15.90 -1.36
CA GLY A 48 1.09 -16.15 -1.52
C GLY A 48 0.67 -16.40 -2.97
N ASP A 49 -0.63 -16.29 -3.24
CA ASP A 49 -1.18 -16.38 -4.59
C ASP A 49 -0.84 -15.13 -5.44
N LEU A 50 -1.36 -15.01 -6.68
CA LEU A 50 -1.07 -13.82 -7.49
C LEU A 50 -1.72 -12.55 -6.92
N GLN A 51 -2.91 -12.66 -6.35
CA GLN A 51 -3.64 -11.52 -5.84
C GLN A 51 -2.97 -10.97 -4.58
N GLU A 52 -2.59 -11.83 -3.64
CA GLU A 52 -1.87 -11.49 -2.41
C GLU A 52 -0.51 -10.84 -2.68
N ARG A 53 0.18 -11.24 -3.76
CA ARG A 53 1.47 -10.67 -4.16
C ARG A 53 1.37 -9.30 -4.81
N VAL A 54 0.21 -8.95 -5.37
CA VAL A 54 -0.02 -7.67 -6.05
C VAL A 54 -0.66 -6.65 -5.10
N LEU A 55 -1.51 -7.11 -4.19
CA LEU A 55 -2.06 -6.27 -3.13
C LEU A 55 -0.97 -5.93 -2.10
N ILE A 56 -0.92 -4.68 -1.67
CA ILE A 56 0.07 -4.22 -0.71
C ILE A 56 -0.25 -4.80 0.67
N ARG A 57 0.70 -5.56 1.22
CA ARG A 57 0.66 -6.04 2.60
C ARG A 57 1.34 -5.01 3.49
N HIS A 58 0.55 -4.30 4.29
CA HIS A 58 1.09 -3.21 5.10
C HIS A 58 2.13 -3.69 6.14
N HIS A 59 2.03 -4.93 6.62
CA HIS A 59 2.97 -5.50 7.59
C HIS A 59 4.42 -5.59 7.08
N ASP A 60 4.64 -5.63 5.76
CA ASP A 60 5.99 -5.64 5.17
C ASP A 60 6.76 -4.34 5.48
N TYR A 61 6.09 -3.30 6.00
CA TYR A 61 6.67 -1.99 6.33
C TYR A 61 6.74 -1.69 7.84
N ASP A 62 6.29 -2.58 8.72
CA ASP A 62 6.21 -2.30 10.16
C ASP A 62 7.61 -2.00 10.76
N GLN A 63 8.66 -2.65 10.24
CA GLN A 63 10.07 -2.43 10.64
C GLN A 63 10.62 -1.05 10.24
N CYS A 64 9.88 -0.25 9.49
CA CYS A 64 10.30 1.11 9.13
C CYS A 64 10.06 2.11 10.26
N PHE A 65 9.18 1.78 11.21
CA PHE A 65 8.68 2.71 12.21
C PHE A 65 9.18 2.33 13.60
N GLN A 66 9.49 3.34 14.42
CA GLN A 66 9.83 3.12 15.83
C GLN A 66 8.63 2.60 16.63
N SER A 67 7.42 3.07 16.29
CA SER A 67 6.15 2.59 16.82
C SER A 67 5.00 2.95 15.87
N VAL A 68 3.87 2.26 15.99
CA VAL A 68 2.67 2.44 15.16
C VAL A 68 1.45 2.89 15.97
N GLN A 69 1.66 3.72 17.00
CA GLN A 69 0.58 4.21 17.88
C GLN A 69 -0.53 4.95 17.11
N LEU A 70 -0.17 5.64 16.03
CA LEU A 70 -1.09 6.29 15.09
C LEU A 70 -1.05 5.63 13.71
N LEU A 71 -0.81 4.32 13.68
CA LEU A 71 -0.59 3.53 12.47
C LEU A 71 0.64 4.02 11.68
N GLN A 72 0.78 3.57 10.42
CA GLN A 72 1.92 3.86 9.56
C GLN A 72 1.87 5.26 8.93
N TRP A 73 0.67 5.83 8.79
CA TRP A 73 0.46 7.21 8.36
C TRP A 73 -0.76 7.77 9.08
N ASN A 74 -0.74 9.07 9.35
CA ASN A 74 -1.90 9.83 9.83
C ASN A 74 -1.88 11.22 9.19
N SER A 75 -3.07 11.83 9.06
CA SER A 75 -3.20 13.17 8.49
C SER A 75 -4.38 13.90 9.12
N GLN A 76 -4.17 15.15 9.47
CA GLN A 76 -5.21 16.05 9.99
C GLN A 76 -5.45 17.16 8.98
N VAL A 77 -6.67 17.22 8.43
CA VAL A 77 -7.04 18.19 7.40
C VAL A 77 -8.41 18.80 7.68
N LYS A 78 -8.62 20.05 7.25
CA LYS A 78 -9.91 20.76 7.34
C LYS A 78 -10.65 20.69 6.01
N PHE A 79 -11.79 20.00 6.00
CA PHE A 79 -12.70 20.01 4.84
C PHE A 79 -13.74 21.13 4.98
N ASN A 80 -13.55 22.25 4.27
CA ASN A 80 -14.55 23.31 4.21
C ASN A 80 -15.59 22.94 3.14
N VAL A 81 -16.78 22.53 3.55
CA VAL A 81 -17.86 22.11 2.65
C VAL A 81 -19.08 23.02 2.84
N THR A 82 -19.60 23.55 1.74
CA THR A 82 -20.85 24.31 1.69
C THR A 82 -21.77 23.64 0.68
N VAL A 83 -22.97 23.25 1.11
CA VAL A 83 -23.96 22.59 0.25
C VAL A 83 -25.26 23.40 0.28
N TYR A 84 -25.65 23.92 -0.87
CA TYR A 84 -26.99 24.50 -1.07
C TYR A 84 -27.97 23.38 -1.38
N ARG A 85 -29.04 23.28 -0.59
CA ARG A 85 -30.12 22.32 -0.81
C ARG A 85 -31.41 22.81 -0.18
N ASN A 86 -32.54 22.39 -0.75
CA ASN A 86 -33.87 22.63 -0.20
C ASN A 86 -34.09 21.71 1.01
N LEU A 87 -33.51 22.08 2.15
CA LEU A 87 -33.81 21.46 3.44
C LEU A 87 -34.73 22.39 4.22
N PRO A 88 -35.86 21.90 4.76
CA PRO A 88 -36.57 22.64 5.79
C PRO A 88 -35.65 22.91 6.97
N THR A 89 -35.92 23.98 7.70
CA THR A 89 -35.14 24.27 8.90
C THR A 89 -35.40 23.19 9.96
N THR A 90 -34.49 23.05 10.92
CA THR A 90 -34.68 22.12 12.04
C THR A 90 -35.99 22.40 12.78
N ARG A 91 -36.40 23.67 12.88
CA ARG A 91 -37.65 24.08 13.52
C ARG A 91 -38.88 23.57 12.77
N ASP A 92 -38.90 23.78 11.46
CA ASP A 92 -40.05 23.37 10.62
C ASP A 92 -40.20 21.84 10.59
N SER A 93 -39.11 21.12 10.88
CA SER A 93 -39.12 19.66 10.93
C SER A 93 -39.63 19.08 12.24
N ILE A 94 -39.53 19.79 13.37
CA ILE A 94 -39.94 19.30 14.70
C ILE A 94 -41.34 19.73 15.11
N MET A 95 -41.85 20.80 14.50
CA MET A 95 -43.16 21.34 14.83
C MET A 95 -44.21 20.67 13.93
N THR A 96 -45.10 19.87 14.52
CA THR A 96 -46.35 19.47 13.87
C THR A 96 -47.36 20.60 13.98
N SER A 97 -48.05 20.89 12.88
CA SER A 97 -49.20 21.81 12.81
C SER A 97 -50.37 21.34 13.65
#